data_AF-A0A954LFG6-F1
#
_entry.id   AF-A0A954LFG6-F1
#
_cell.length_a   1.000
_cell.length_b   1.000
_cell.length_c   1.000
_cell.angle_alpha   90.00
_cell.angle_beta   90.00
_cell.angle_gamma   90.00
#
_symmetry.space_group_name_H-M   'P 1'
#
loop_
_entity.id
_entity.type
_entity.pdbx_description
1 polymer ?
#
loop_
_entity_poly.entity_id
_entity_poly.type
_entity_poly.pdbx_seq_one_letter_code
_entity_poly.pdbx_strand_id
1 'polypeptide(L)'
;ADLVEDRLKAEPGLVEVDSIRESTPPKLVFVPDQEKAALAGVSISEIAATLNTAFKGNNTQLLRVEGERNPLRILLQLPEEVRSSPSEHSQLFVKGATGAMVSLAELGHWSLERVDQTIYHKNLKPVVYVFAECAGRPPAECIVDVQTDQVPAGQTVPPLTEQTVRPVEQRTYFSNGSGLAWNVPAGIDVVFSGEGEWNITLDVFRDLGLAFGAAMIMIYIILVAQTGSFLIPIVVMMAIPLTVIGVMPGFWMLNMVSGNVVSGYADPVYFTATAMIGMIALAGIVTRDSIILVDFIELAVRHGRPLFAAILESRVVRLRPILLTAGAALLSSIPITFDPIFSGLGWSLIFGLISSTVFTLFVIPVCYWLLKARGPEAQN
;
A
#
# COMPACT_ATOMS: atom_id res chain seq x y z
N ALA A 1 -14.34 -8.33 -11.91
CA ALA A 1 -14.65 -7.40 -10.80
C ALA A 1 -15.40 -8.16 -9.72
N ASP A 2 -16.61 -8.67 -9.97
CA ASP A 2 -17.44 -9.38 -8.98
C ASP A 2 -16.68 -10.47 -8.19
N LEU A 3 -16.03 -11.41 -8.87
CA LEU A 3 -15.27 -12.48 -8.21
C LEU A 3 -14.14 -11.95 -7.31
N VAL A 4 -13.52 -10.83 -7.69
CA VAL A 4 -12.46 -10.19 -6.89
C VAL A 4 -13.09 -9.47 -5.69
N GLU A 5 -14.17 -8.72 -5.90
CA GLU A 5 -14.91 -8.06 -4.83
C GLU A 5 -15.41 -9.07 -3.79
N ASP A 6 -16.02 -10.18 -4.23
CA ASP A 6 -16.54 -11.22 -3.35
C ASP A 6 -15.42 -11.88 -2.55
N ARG A 7 -14.26 -12.13 -3.18
CA ARG A 7 -13.09 -12.66 -2.48
C ARG A 7 -12.56 -11.68 -1.44
N LEU A 8 -12.46 -10.39 -1.77
CA LEU A 8 -11.99 -9.36 -0.83
C LEU A 8 -12.98 -9.17 0.33
N LYS A 9 -14.29 -9.19 0.07
CA LYS A 9 -15.34 -9.12 1.10
C LYS A 9 -15.30 -10.32 2.06
N ALA A 10 -14.87 -11.48 1.58
CA ALA A 10 -14.71 -12.68 2.40
C ALA A 10 -13.44 -12.68 3.26
N GLU A 11 -12.47 -11.79 2.98
CA GLU A 11 -11.21 -11.72 3.71
C GLU A 11 -11.38 -10.93 5.02
N PRO A 12 -11.09 -11.52 6.19
CA PRO A 12 -11.15 -10.79 7.45
C PRO A 12 -10.18 -9.60 7.47
N GLY A 13 -10.67 -8.42 7.85
CA GLY A 13 -9.87 -7.19 7.93
C GLY A 13 -9.82 -6.39 6.64
N LEU A 14 -10.40 -6.86 5.53
CA LEU A 14 -10.70 -6.01 4.38
C LEU A 14 -12.12 -5.45 4.51
N VAL A 15 -12.24 -4.12 4.41
CA VAL A 15 -13.49 -3.38 4.55
C VAL A 15 -13.68 -2.43 3.38
N GLU A 16 -14.90 -1.89 3.23
CA GLU A 16 -15.24 -0.90 2.20
C GLU A 16 -14.83 -1.33 0.77
N VAL A 17 -15.09 -2.61 0.46
CA VAL A 17 -14.79 -3.16 -0.86
C VAL A 17 -15.71 -2.56 -1.91
N ASP A 18 -15.13 -1.88 -2.91
CA ASP A 18 -15.86 -1.22 -4.00
C ASP A 18 -15.11 -1.34 -5.33
N SER A 19 -15.74 -1.00 -6.44
CA SER A 19 -15.09 -0.95 -7.76
C SER A 19 -15.52 0.24 -8.59
N ILE A 20 -14.70 0.60 -9.58
CA ILE A 20 -15.02 1.67 -10.54
C ILE A 20 -16.19 1.33 -11.49
N ARG A 21 -16.83 0.17 -11.32
CA ARG A 21 -17.86 -0.27 -12.25
C ARG A 21 -19.11 0.59 -12.08
N GLU A 22 -19.42 1.33 -13.14
CA GLU A 22 -20.63 2.13 -13.21
C GLU A 22 -21.89 1.26 -13.32
N SER A 23 -22.99 1.70 -12.70
CA SER A 23 -24.31 1.14 -13.00
C SER A 23 -24.64 1.33 -14.49
N THR A 24 -25.39 0.41 -15.11
CA THR A 24 -25.81 0.51 -16.51
C THR A 24 -27.28 0.92 -16.59
N PRO A 25 -27.62 2.20 -16.39
CA PRO A 25 -28.99 2.64 -16.53
C PRO A 25 -29.44 2.46 -17.99
N PRO A 26 -30.74 2.25 -18.23
CA PRO A 26 -31.28 2.21 -19.58
C PRO A 26 -31.11 3.58 -20.26
N LYS A 27 -30.77 3.55 -21.55
CA LYS A 27 -30.65 4.69 -22.46
C LYS A 27 -31.69 4.51 -23.56
N LEU A 28 -32.55 5.51 -23.75
CA LEU A 28 -33.44 5.56 -24.90
C LEU A 28 -32.67 6.05 -26.13
N VAL A 29 -32.61 5.22 -27.17
CA VAL A 29 -31.97 5.51 -28.44
C VAL A 29 -33.02 5.45 -29.54
N PHE A 30 -33.16 6.54 -30.31
CA PHE A 30 -34.03 6.54 -31.47
C PHE A 30 -33.30 5.91 -32.66
N VAL A 31 -33.87 4.83 -33.20
CA VAL A 31 -33.33 4.11 -34.36
C VAL A 31 -34.15 4.53 -35.59
N PRO A 32 -33.59 5.37 -36.49
CA PRO A 32 -34.29 5.83 -37.68
C PRO A 32 -34.43 4.72 -38.72
N ASP A 33 -35.62 4.62 -39.33
CA ASP A 33 -35.88 3.81 -40.50
C ASP A 33 -35.47 4.60 -41.74
N GLN A 34 -34.33 4.22 -42.34
CA GLN A 34 -33.73 4.97 -43.44
C GLN A 34 -34.61 5.02 -44.68
N GLU A 35 -35.40 3.96 -44.95
CA GLU A 35 -36.28 3.90 -46.12
C GLU A 35 -37.47 4.84 -45.94
N LYS A 36 -38.12 4.80 -44.77
CA LYS A 36 -39.24 5.70 -44.47
C LYS A 36 -38.81 7.16 -44.40
N ALA A 37 -37.66 7.44 -43.80
CA ALA A 37 -37.10 8.80 -43.76
C ALA A 37 -36.83 9.33 -45.18
N ALA A 38 -36.24 8.52 -46.06
CA ALA A 38 -35.99 8.89 -47.44
C ALA A 38 -37.29 9.15 -48.23
N LEU A 39 -38.30 8.29 -48.08
CA LEU A 39 -39.62 8.47 -48.70
C LEU A 39 -40.33 9.75 -48.22
N ALA A 40 -40.15 10.10 -46.95
CA ALA A 40 -40.72 11.29 -46.34
C ALA A 40 -39.91 12.57 -46.64
N GLY A 41 -38.78 12.48 -47.36
CA GLY A 41 -37.92 13.61 -47.68
C GLY A 41 -37.19 14.19 -46.45
N VAL A 42 -36.95 13.35 -45.44
CA VAL A 42 -36.28 13.72 -44.18
C VAL A 42 -34.92 13.01 -44.11
N SER A 43 -33.85 13.76 -43.84
CA SER A 43 -32.51 13.21 -43.64
C SER A 43 -32.25 12.80 -42.19
N ILE A 44 -31.35 11.84 -41.98
CA ILE A 44 -30.94 11.40 -40.64
C ILE A 44 -30.34 12.57 -39.83
N SER A 45 -29.63 13.49 -40.50
CA SER A 45 -29.09 14.69 -39.86
C SER A 45 -30.18 15.65 -39.36
N GLU A 46 -31.30 15.77 -40.08
CA GLU A 46 -32.45 16.58 -39.63
C GLU A 46 -33.15 15.95 -38.42
N ILE A 47 -33.30 14.62 -38.41
CA ILE A 47 -33.82 13.88 -37.25
C ILE A 47 -32.90 14.11 -36.04
N ALA A 48 -31.60 13.90 -36.20
CA ALA A 48 -30.62 14.08 -35.12
C ALA A 48 -30.55 15.54 -34.63
N ALA A 49 -30.64 16.53 -35.53
CA ALA A 49 -30.66 17.95 -35.17
C ALA A 49 -31.94 18.32 -34.41
N THR A 50 -33.09 17.77 -34.82
CA THR A 50 -34.38 17.96 -34.14
C THR A 50 -34.33 17.37 -32.74
N LEU A 51 -33.86 16.13 -32.58
CA LEU A 51 -33.70 15.48 -31.28
C LEU A 51 -32.70 16.21 -30.38
N ASN A 52 -31.56 16.65 -30.90
CA ASN A 52 -30.59 17.42 -30.10
C ASN A 52 -31.19 18.75 -29.61
N THR A 53 -31.89 19.47 -30.48
CA THR A 53 -32.56 20.73 -30.11
C THR A 53 -33.69 20.50 -29.11
N ALA A 54 -34.46 19.42 -29.29
CA ALA A 54 -35.54 19.05 -28.39
C ALA A 54 -35.02 18.69 -26.98
N PHE A 55 -33.99 17.84 -26.88
CA PHE A 55 -33.57 17.24 -25.61
C PHE A 55 -32.35 17.88 -24.96
N LYS A 56 -31.27 18.13 -25.69
CA LYS A 56 -30.04 18.76 -25.15
C LYS A 56 -30.13 20.29 -25.17
N GLY A 57 -31.04 20.82 -26.00
CA GLY A 57 -31.11 22.22 -26.33
C GLY A 57 -30.01 22.62 -27.31
N ASN A 58 -30.27 23.63 -28.11
CA ASN A 58 -29.28 24.20 -29.02
C ASN A 58 -28.79 25.56 -28.52
N ASN A 59 -27.48 25.76 -28.50
CA ASN A 59 -26.86 27.04 -28.15
C ASN A 59 -26.89 27.94 -29.38
N THR A 60 -27.94 28.76 -29.50
CA THR A 60 -28.15 29.58 -30.69
C THR A 60 -27.43 30.93 -30.60
N GLN A 61 -27.18 31.46 -29.40
CA GLN A 61 -26.51 32.76 -29.24
C GLN A 61 -25.93 33.00 -27.85
N LEU A 62 -24.94 33.89 -27.78
CA LEU A 62 -24.41 34.43 -26.52
C LEU A 62 -25.05 35.79 -26.24
N LEU A 63 -25.61 35.96 -25.05
CA LEU A 63 -26.14 37.22 -24.55
C LEU A 63 -25.10 37.89 -23.66
N ARG A 64 -24.68 39.09 -24.04
CA ARG A 64 -23.81 39.92 -23.21
C ARG A 64 -24.66 40.87 -22.39
N VAL A 65 -24.64 40.69 -21.07
CA VAL A 65 -25.34 41.56 -20.11
C VAL A 65 -24.31 42.45 -19.43
N GLU A 66 -24.65 43.73 -19.26
CA GLU A 66 -23.78 44.69 -18.57
C GLU A 66 -23.66 44.32 -17.08
N GLY A 67 -22.44 44.25 -16.56
CA GLY A 67 -22.15 43.75 -15.21
C GLY A 67 -21.74 42.28 -15.14
N GLU A 68 -22.05 41.48 -16.17
CA GLU A 68 -21.70 40.05 -16.20
C GLU A 68 -20.33 39.83 -16.86
N ARG A 69 -19.39 39.24 -16.12
CA ARG A 69 -18.02 38.99 -16.63
C ARG A 69 -17.99 37.91 -17.72
N ASN A 70 -18.87 36.91 -17.62
CA ASN A 70 -18.98 35.82 -18.57
C ASN A 70 -20.27 35.97 -19.39
N PRO A 71 -20.23 35.84 -20.72
CA PRO A 71 -21.43 35.92 -21.53
C PRO A 71 -22.38 34.76 -21.23
N LEU A 72 -23.67 35.07 -21.12
CA LEU A 72 -24.73 34.09 -20.90
C LEU A 72 -25.07 33.37 -22.20
N ARG A 73 -25.52 32.11 -22.10
CA ARG A 73 -25.93 31.31 -23.26
C ARG A 73 -27.45 31.33 -23.38
N ILE A 74 -27.96 31.60 -24.59
CA ILE A 74 -29.36 31.41 -24.92
C ILE A 74 -29.53 29.96 -25.39
N LEU A 75 -30.33 29.19 -24.65
CA LEU A 75 -30.63 27.79 -24.94
C LEU A 75 -32.07 27.69 -25.46
N LEU A 76 -32.23 27.22 -26.69
CA LEU A 76 -33.55 26.83 -27.21
C LEU A 76 -33.78 25.35 -26.90
N GLN A 77 -34.80 25.05 -26.11
CA GLN A 77 -35.12 23.68 -25.68
C GLN A 77 -36.63 23.55 -25.48
N LEU A 78 -37.17 22.33 -25.64
CA LEU A 78 -38.59 22.08 -25.38
C LEU A 78 -38.90 22.10 -23.87
N PRO A 79 -40.16 22.41 -23.48
CA PRO A 79 -40.63 22.30 -22.11
C PRO A 79 -40.36 20.91 -21.51
N GLU A 80 -40.07 20.85 -20.22
CA GLU A 80 -39.71 19.62 -19.52
C GLU A 80 -40.79 18.53 -19.59
N GLU A 81 -42.06 18.93 -19.59
CA GLU A 81 -43.23 18.04 -19.69
C GLU A 81 -43.16 17.15 -20.94
N VAL A 82 -42.79 17.75 -22.09
CA VAL A 82 -42.64 17.03 -23.38
C VAL A 82 -41.37 16.19 -23.40
N ARG A 83 -40.32 16.59 -22.66
CA ARG A 83 -39.03 15.89 -22.62
C ARG A 83 -39.01 14.69 -21.67
N SER A 84 -39.92 14.62 -20.72
CA SER A 84 -39.88 13.61 -19.64
C SER A 84 -40.64 12.33 -19.97
N SER A 85 -41.62 12.38 -20.88
CA SER A 85 -42.47 11.22 -21.20
C SER A 85 -42.03 10.54 -22.51
N PRO A 86 -41.64 9.25 -22.48
CA PRO A 86 -41.27 8.50 -23.69
C PRO A 86 -42.38 8.45 -24.75
N SER A 87 -43.66 8.50 -24.34
CA SER A 87 -44.80 8.51 -25.29
C SER A 87 -44.94 9.84 -26.03
N GLU A 88 -44.48 10.94 -25.45
CA GLU A 88 -44.47 12.28 -26.06
C GLU A 88 -43.30 12.43 -27.04
N HIS A 89 -42.19 11.72 -26.80
CA HIS A 89 -41.02 11.76 -27.68
C HIS A 89 -41.34 11.30 -29.10
N SER A 90 -42.22 10.30 -29.23
CA SER A 90 -42.71 9.80 -30.52
C SER A 90 -43.64 10.76 -31.26
N GLN A 91 -44.21 11.76 -30.59
CA GLN A 91 -45.11 12.75 -31.18
C GLN A 91 -44.39 13.99 -31.72
N LEU A 92 -43.06 14.05 -31.56
CA LEU A 92 -42.26 15.15 -32.08
C LEU A 92 -42.29 15.16 -33.61
N PHE A 93 -42.43 16.34 -34.20
CA PHE A 93 -42.37 16.50 -35.65
C PHE A 93 -40.99 16.92 -36.10
N VAL A 94 -40.49 16.26 -37.15
CA VAL A 94 -39.26 16.62 -37.85
C VAL A 94 -39.63 17.35 -39.13
N LYS A 95 -38.99 18.49 -39.37
CA LYS A 95 -39.15 19.26 -40.60
C LYS A 95 -38.18 18.72 -41.65
N GLY A 96 -38.70 18.15 -42.73
CA GLY A 96 -37.89 17.72 -43.88
C GLY A 96 -37.47 18.89 -44.77
N ALA A 97 -36.53 18.64 -45.68
CA ALA A 97 -35.96 19.64 -46.58
C ALA A 97 -37.01 20.31 -47.51
N THR A 98 -38.09 19.59 -47.82
CA THR A 98 -39.23 20.08 -48.61
C THR A 98 -40.22 20.93 -47.81
N GLY A 99 -40.00 21.08 -46.50
CA GLY A 99 -40.90 21.78 -45.57
C GLY A 99 -42.01 20.90 -44.99
N ALA A 100 -42.09 19.62 -45.38
CA ALA A 100 -43.02 18.65 -44.80
C ALA A 100 -42.68 18.40 -43.32
N MET A 101 -43.71 18.32 -42.48
CA MET A 101 -43.59 17.98 -41.06
C MET A 101 -44.02 16.54 -40.88
N VAL A 102 -43.13 15.69 -40.40
CA VAL A 102 -43.36 14.24 -40.27
C VAL A 102 -43.13 13.82 -38.83
N SER A 103 -44.03 13.01 -38.29
CA SER A 103 -43.92 12.55 -36.91
C SER A 103 -42.74 11.60 -36.74
N LEU A 104 -42.02 11.71 -35.62
CA LEU A 104 -40.89 10.86 -35.27
C LEU A 104 -41.31 9.37 -35.22
N ALA A 105 -42.55 9.08 -34.82
CA ALA A 105 -43.12 7.72 -34.81
C ALA A 105 -43.19 7.06 -36.20
N GLU A 106 -43.28 7.85 -37.28
CA GLU A 106 -43.33 7.33 -38.65
C GLU A 106 -41.93 7.12 -39.23
N LEU A 107 -40.93 7.81 -38.66
CA LEU A 107 -39.55 7.84 -39.14
C LEU A 107 -38.65 6.80 -38.46
N GLY A 108 -39.14 6.07 -37.46
CA GLY A 108 -38.34 5.09 -36.71
C GLY A 108 -39.01 4.65 -35.42
N HIS A 109 -38.21 4.07 -34.52
CA HIS A 109 -38.68 3.59 -33.22
C HIS A 109 -37.66 3.85 -32.12
N TRP A 110 -38.14 3.88 -30.88
CA TRP A 110 -37.29 3.97 -29.70
C TRP A 110 -36.85 2.58 -29.25
N SER A 111 -35.55 2.41 -29.06
CA SER A 111 -34.92 1.22 -28.47
C SER A 111 -34.39 1.56 -27.09
N LEU A 112 -34.61 0.66 -26.12
CA LEU A 112 -33.98 0.72 -24.81
C LEU A 112 -32.63 0.01 -24.91
N GLU A 113 -31.58 0.80 -24.99
CA GLU A 113 -30.20 0.34 -24.98
C GLU A 113 -29.57 0.60 -23.60
N ARG A 114 -28.31 0.19 -23.43
CA ARG A 114 -27.55 0.50 -22.21
C ARG A 114 -26.64 1.70 -22.46
N VAL A 115 -26.43 2.52 -21.44
CA VAL A 115 -25.41 3.56 -21.49
C VAL A 115 -24.04 2.92 -21.69
N ASP A 116 -23.24 3.50 -22.58
CA ASP A 116 -21.85 3.10 -22.80
C ASP A 116 -21.05 3.36 -21.52
N GLN A 117 -20.31 2.36 -21.06
CA GLN A 117 -19.49 2.49 -19.85
C GLN A 117 -18.14 3.09 -20.17
N THR A 118 -17.61 3.86 -19.22
CA THR A 118 -16.22 4.32 -19.27
C THR A 118 -15.27 3.12 -19.22
N ILE A 119 -14.41 2.97 -20.22
CA ILE A 119 -13.36 1.95 -20.25
C ILE A 119 -12.05 2.57 -19.79
N TYR A 120 -11.61 2.19 -18.59
CA TYR A 120 -10.30 2.58 -18.07
C TYR A 120 -9.21 1.76 -18.72
N HIS A 121 -8.07 2.40 -18.97
CA HIS A 121 -6.91 1.76 -19.59
C HIS A 121 -5.65 2.03 -18.77
N LYS A 122 -4.82 0.99 -18.61
CA LYS A 122 -3.46 1.10 -18.07
C LYS A 122 -2.51 0.41 -19.02
N ASN A 123 -1.45 1.11 -19.44
CA ASN A 123 -0.49 0.59 -20.42
C ASN A 123 -1.18 0.03 -21.68
N LEU A 124 -2.18 0.76 -22.19
CA LEU A 124 -3.01 0.40 -23.34
C LEU A 124 -3.88 -0.86 -23.17
N LYS A 125 -3.92 -1.47 -21.99
CA LYS A 125 -4.83 -2.59 -21.68
C LYS A 125 -6.05 -2.09 -20.90
N PRO A 126 -7.27 -2.54 -21.23
CA PRO A 126 -8.45 -2.26 -20.42
C PRO A 126 -8.29 -2.80 -18.99
N VAL A 127 -8.72 -2.03 -17.99
CA VAL A 127 -8.62 -2.40 -16.57
C VAL A 127 -9.90 -2.06 -15.81
N VAL A 128 -10.15 -2.80 -14.74
CA VAL A 128 -11.17 -2.47 -13.74
C VAL A 128 -10.49 -2.48 -12.37
N TYR A 129 -10.57 -1.36 -11.66
CA TYR A 129 -10.04 -1.21 -10.32
C TYR A 129 -11.07 -1.69 -9.31
N VAL A 130 -10.62 -2.51 -8.38
CA VAL A 130 -11.34 -2.93 -7.19
C VAL A 130 -10.54 -2.40 -6.00
N PHE A 131 -11.20 -1.66 -5.14
CA PHE A 131 -10.63 -1.04 -3.95
C PHE A 131 -11.10 -1.79 -2.71
N ALA A 132 -10.26 -1.79 -1.68
CA ALA A 132 -10.57 -2.28 -0.35
C ALA A 132 -9.65 -1.58 0.65
N GLU A 133 -10.18 -1.25 1.81
CA GLU A 133 -9.43 -0.70 2.93
C GLU A 133 -9.06 -1.80 3.92
N CYS A 134 -7.95 -1.61 4.63
CA CYS A 134 -7.48 -2.57 5.63
C CYS A 134 -7.80 -2.05 7.05
N ALA A 135 -8.60 -2.81 7.81
CA ALA A 135 -8.97 -2.48 9.17
C ALA A 135 -8.45 -3.55 10.15
N GLY A 136 -7.60 -3.11 11.07
CA GLY A 136 -6.99 -3.93 12.12
C GLY A 136 -6.07 -5.05 11.67
N ARG A 137 -5.65 -5.02 10.41
CA ARG A 137 -4.61 -5.89 9.86
C ARG A 137 -3.69 -5.07 8.95
N PRO A 138 -2.38 -5.39 8.88
CA PRO A 138 -1.48 -4.75 7.95
C PRO A 138 -1.89 -5.06 6.50
N PRO A 139 -1.88 -4.08 5.57
CA PRO A 139 -2.22 -4.32 4.17
C PRO A 139 -1.44 -5.45 3.52
N ALA A 140 -0.16 -5.58 3.86
CA ALA A 140 0.72 -6.65 3.39
C ALA A 140 0.17 -8.05 3.68
N GLU A 141 -0.35 -8.27 4.89
CA GLU A 141 -0.86 -9.59 5.28
C GLU A 141 -2.16 -9.92 4.57
N CYS A 142 -3.09 -8.95 4.48
CA CYS A 142 -4.35 -9.13 3.77
C CYS A 142 -4.13 -9.50 2.29
N ILE A 143 -3.25 -8.75 1.61
CA ILE A 143 -2.96 -9.01 0.19
C ILE A 143 -2.24 -10.34 0.00
N VAL A 144 -1.27 -10.68 0.86
CA VAL A 144 -0.57 -11.97 0.76
C VAL A 144 -1.52 -13.14 1.00
N ASP A 145 -2.45 -13.05 1.94
CA ASP A 145 -3.45 -14.10 2.17
C ASP A 145 -4.35 -14.28 0.94
N VAL A 146 -4.86 -13.18 0.38
CA VAL A 146 -5.69 -13.20 -0.83
C VAL A 146 -4.93 -13.78 -2.02
N GLN A 147 -3.68 -13.35 -2.23
CA GLN A 147 -2.83 -13.86 -3.32
C GLN A 147 -2.47 -15.33 -3.16
N THR A 148 -2.19 -15.77 -1.93
CA THR A 148 -1.80 -17.17 -1.66
C THR A 148 -2.92 -18.13 -2.02
N ASP A 149 -4.17 -17.73 -1.78
CA ASP A 149 -5.34 -18.54 -2.13
C ASP A 149 -5.72 -18.46 -3.62
N GLN A 150 -5.04 -17.64 -4.43
CA GLN A 150 -5.35 -17.48 -5.85
C GLN A 150 -4.86 -18.69 -6.65
N VAL A 151 -5.80 -19.38 -7.29
CA VAL A 151 -5.55 -20.53 -8.16
C VAL A 151 -5.40 -20.04 -9.61
N PRO A 152 -4.63 -20.73 -10.47
CA PRO A 152 -4.49 -20.34 -11.87
C PRO A 152 -5.84 -20.16 -12.58
N ALA A 153 -5.87 -19.18 -13.50
CA ALA A 153 -7.06 -18.82 -14.24
C ALA A 153 -7.63 -20.02 -15.02
N GLY A 154 -8.95 -20.18 -14.99
CA GLY A 154 -9.67 -21.23 -15.72
C GLY A 154 -9.77 -22.60 -15.04
N GLN A 155 -9.25 -22.77 -13.82
CA GLN A 155 -9.52 -23.97 -13.01
C GLN A 155 -10.93 -23.91 -12.38
N THR A 156 -11.57 -25.06 -12.16
CA THR A 156 -12.83 -25.09 -11.41
C THR A 156 -12.56 -24.95 -9.92
N VAL A 157 -13.14 -23.93 -9.30
CA VAL A 157 -13.02 -23.64 -7.88
C VAL A 157 -14.42 -23.71 -7.25
N PRO A 158 -14.57 -24.31 -6.05
CA PRO A 158 -15.87 -24.31 -5.36
C PRO A 158 -16.36 -22.88 -5.11
N PRO A 159 -17.69 -22.63 -5.11
CA PRO A 159 -18.23 -21.33 -4.72
C PRO A 159 -17.70 -20.88 -3.35
N LEU A 160 -17.39 -19.59 -3.19
CA LEU A 160 -16.86 -19.04 -1.93
C LEU A 160 -17.79 -19.33 -0.73
N THR A 161 -19.09 -19.44 -0.96
CA THR A 161 -20.11 -19.76 0.06
C THR A 161 -20.01 -21.17 0.61
N GLU A 162 -19.38 -22.10 -0.10
CA GLU A 162 -19.20 -23.50 0.33
C GLU A 162 -17.86 -23.74 1.02
N GLN A 163 -16.97 -22.74 1.00
CA GLN A 163 -15.65 -22.80 1.59
C GLN A 163 -15.66 -22.19 3.00
N THR A 164 -14.87 -22.75 3.91
CA THR A 164 -14.74 -22.24 5.27
C THR A 164 -13.50 -21.38 5.40
N VAL A 165 -13.68 -20.14 5.83
CA VAL A 165 -12.56 -19.22 6.09
C VAL A 165 -11.73 -19.73 7.28
N ARG A 166 -10.43 -19.94 7.08
CA ARG A 166 -9.50 -20.21 8.19
C ARG A 166 -9.38 -18.97 9.07
N PRO A 167 -9.54 -19.07 10.41
CA PRO A 167 -9.39 -17.92 11.31
C PRO A 167 -8.02 -17.25 11.20
N VAL A 168 -7.95 -15.94 11.39
CA VAL A 168 -6.71 -15.15 11.24
C VAL A 168 -5.63 -15.59 12.23
N GLU A 169 -6.03 -15.98 13.45
CA GLU A 169 -5.13 -16.39 14.53
C GLU A 169 -4.39 -17.69 14.22
N GLN A 170 -4.92 -18.51 13.30
CA GLN A 170 -4.28 -19.74 12.88
C GLN A 170 -3.27 -19.51 11.76
N ARG A 171 -3.27 -18.34 11.12
CA ARG A 171 -2.40 -18.02 9.99
C ARG A 171 -1.06 -17.51 10.51
N THR A 172 0.01 -17.91 9.84
CA THR A 172 1.37 -17.52 10.20
C THR A 172 2.15 -17.26 8.92
N TYR A 173 3.28 -16.55 9.00
CA TYR A 173 4.16 -16.28 7.86
C TYR A 173 4.53 -17.52 7.01
N PHE A 174 4.55 -18.70 7.62
CA PHE A 174 4.85 -19.96 6.94
C PHE A 174 3.61 -20.72 6.44
N SER A 175 2.42 -20.28 6.83
CA SER A 175 1.13 -20.88 6.48
C SER A 175 0.09 -19.78 6.23
N ASN A 176 0.37 -18.95 5.23
CA ASN A 176 -0.49 -17.86 4.78
C ASN A 176 -1.76 -18.40 4.09
N GLY A 177 -2.68 -17.49 3.81
CA GLY A 177 -3.92 -17.80 3.11
C GLY A 177 -5.07 -18.10 4.06
N SER A 178 -6.24 -17.66 3.63
CA SER A 178 -7.51 -17.96 4.30
C SER A 178 -8.03 -19.36 3.97
N GLY A 179 -7.44 -20.03 2.97
CA GLY A 179 -7.94 -21.29 2.42
C GLY A 179 -9.12 -21.12 1.47
N LEU A 180 -9.53 -19.88 1.18
CA LEU A 180 -10.58 -19.56 0.20
C LEU A 180 -10.00 -19.54 -1.21
N ALA A 181 -9.90 -20.71 -1.81
CA ALA A 181 -9.50 -20.83 -3.20
C ALA A 181 -10.40 -19.95 -4.08
N TRP A 182 -9.78 -19.18 -4.97
CA TRP A 182 -10.49 -18.33 -5.93
C TRP A 182 -9.67 -18.17 -7.20
N ASN A 183 -10.35 -17.83 -8.30
CA ASN A 183 -9.68 -17.49 -9.54
C ASN A 183 -10.51 -16.52 -10.38
N VAL A 184 -9.94 -16.16 -11.52
CA VAL A 184 -10.60 -15.36 -12.55
C VAL A 184 -10.68 -16.15 -13.86
N PRO A 185 -11.61 -15.80 -14.77
CA PRO A 185 -11.71 -16.41 -16.09
C PRO A 185 -10.39 -16.30 -16.88
N ALA A 186 -10.17 -17.24 -17.80
CA ALA A 186 -9.00 -17.23 -18.66
C ALA A 186 -8.90 -15.93 -19.48
N GLY A 187 -7.69 -15.36 -19.56
CA GLY A 187 -7.42 -14.09 -20.25
C GLY A 187 -7.62 -12.83 -19.39
N ILE A 188 -8.00 -12.99 -18.12
CA ILE A 188 -8.04 -11.90 -17.13
C ILE A 188 -6.93 -12.15 -16.12
N ASP A 189 -6.12 -11.12 -15.86
CA ASP A 189 -5.09 -11.14 -14.83
C ASP A 189 -5.49 -10.20 -13.68
N VAL A 190 -5.20 -10.61 -12.44
CA VAL A 190 -5.35 -9.75 -11.26
C VAL A 190 -3.97 -9.36 -10.76
N VAL A 191 -3.73 -8.06 -10.61
CA VAL A 191 -2.42 -7.52 -10.24
C VAL A 191 -2.58 -6.61 -9.02
N PHE A 192 -2.24 -7.13 -7.84
CA PHE A 192 -2.29 -6.33 -6.60
C PHE A 192 -1.06 -5.42 -6.42
N SER A 193 0.10 -5.79 -6.96
CA SER A 193 1.35 -5.00 -6.85
C SER A 193 1.52 -4.01 -8.02
N GLY A 194 0.44 -3.69 -8.73
CA GLY A 194 0.51 -2.80 -9.89
C GLY A 194 0.33 -1.33 -9.52
N GLU A 195 -0.42 -1.06 -8.46
CA GLU A 195 -0.84 0.26 -7.97
C GLU A 195 -1.22 0.16 -6.49
N GLY A 196 -1.47 1.30 -5.83
CA GLY A 196 -1.92 1.35 -4.45
C GLY A 196 -0.82 1.14 -3.41
N GLU A 197 -1.25 1.01 -2.15
CA GLU A 197 -0.35 0.98 -0.99
C GLU A 197 0.58 -0.23 -0.98
N TRP A 198 0.14 -1.39 -1.49
CA TRP A 198 0.97 -2.59 -1.52
C TRP A 198 2.20 -2.42 -2.42
N ASN A 199 2.04 -1.79 -3.59
CA ASN A 199 3.17 -1.50 -4.47
C ASN A 199 4.18 -0.57 -3.78
N ILE A 200 3.68 0.51 -3.15
CA ILE A 200 4.52 1.46 -2.42
C ILE A 200 5.24 0.77 -1.25
N THR A 201 4.53 -0.09 -0.51
CA THR A 201 5.10 -0.86 0.60
C THR A 201 6.25 -1.74 0.12
N LEU A 202 6.06 -2.50 -0.97
CA LEU A 202 7.11 -3.35 -1.53
C LEU A 202 8.32 -2.54 -2.01
N ASP A 203 8.10 -1.45 -2.73
CA ASP A 203 9.19 -0.60 -3.23
C ASP A 203 9.98 0.02 -2.08
N VAL A 204 9.30 0.61 -1.10
CA VAL A 204 9.95 1.28 0.04
C VAL A 204 10.70 0.28 0.92
N PHE A 205 10.11 -0.87 1.25
CA PHE A 205 10.79 -1.87 2.08
C PHE A 205 11.98 -2.50 1.35
N ARG A 206 11.85 -2.77 0.03
CA ARG A 206 12.96 -3.25 -0.80
C ARG A 206 14.10 -2.24 -0.78
N ASP A 207 13.80 -0.98 -1.08
CA ASP A 207 14.82 0.06 -1.25
C ASP A 207 15.50 0.39 0.09
N LEU A 208 14.75 0.44 1.20
CA LEU A 208 15.30 0.58 2.56
C LEU A 208 16.15 -0.64 2.96
N GLY A 209 15.72 -1.85 2.60
CA GLY A 209 16.48 -3.07 2.84
C GLY A 209 17.82 -3.07 2.10
N LEU A 210 17.84 -2.66 0.83
CA LEU A 210 19.06 -2.47 0.05
C LEU A 210 19.94 -1.36 0.63
N ALA A 211 19.36 -0.25 1.04
CA ALA A 211 20.08 0.84 1.69
C ALA A 211 20.72 0.39 3.02
N PHE A 212 20.02 -0.43 3.81
CA PHE A 212 20.56 -1.02 5.03
C PHE A 212 21.74 -1.96 4.72
N GLY A 213 21.63 -2.79 3.68
CA GLY A 213 22.74 -3.63 3.19
C GLY A 213 23.97 -2.80 2.80
N ALA A 214 23.78 -1.72 2.04
CA ALA A 214 24.85 -0.80 1.66
C ALA A 214 25.47 -0.10 2.89
N ALA A 215 24.65 0.31 3.86
CA ALA A 215 25.12 0.92 5.11
C ALA A 215 25.97 -0.06 5.93
N MET A 216 25.58 -1.34 6.03
CA MET A 216 26.38 -2.36 6.71
C MET A 216 27.75 -2.54 6.06
N ILE A 217 27.81 -2.57 4.72
CA ILE A 217 29.08 -2.65 3.98
C ILE A 217 29.95 -1.41 4.26
N MET A 218 29.35 -0.22 4.25
CA MET A 218 30.05 1.03 4.52
C MET A 218 30.62 1.06 5.95
N ILE A 219 29.81 0.67 6.94
CA ILE A 219 30.24 0.55 8.34
C ILE A 219 31.38 -0.46 8.47
N TYR A 220 31.29 -1.61 7.80
CA TYR A 220 32.36 -2.60 7.80
C TYR A 220 33.69 -2.01 7.29
N ILE A 221 33.67 -1.32 6.14
CA ILE A 221 34.87 -0.70 5.56
C ILE A 221 35.47 0.33 6.51
N ILE A 222 34.64 1.19 7.11
CA ILE A 222 35.08 2.20 8.08
C ILE A 222 35.71 1.53 9.30
N LEU A 223 35.09 0.48 9.83
CA LEU A 223 35.61 -0.25 10.99
C LEU A 223 36.92 -0.99 10.68
N VAL A 224 37.07 -1.57 9.49
CA VAL A 224 38.33 -2.18 9.04
C VAL A 224 39.43 -1.11 8.98
N ALA A 225 39.14 0.05 8.39
CA ALA A 225 40.09 1.16 8.31
C ALA A 225 40.49 1.69 9.70
N GLN A 226 39.55 1.74 10.64
CA GLN A 226 39.78 2.20 12.00
C GLN A 226 40.57 1.19 12.85
N THR A 227 40.25 -0.11 12.75
CA THR A 227 40.80 -1.15 13.64
C THR A 227 42.05 -1.82 13.08
N GLY A 228 42.32 -1.70 11.78
CA GLY A 228 43.40 -2.40 11.10
C GLY A 228 43.22 -3.94 11.07
N SER A 229 42.01 -4.43 11.36
CA SER A 229 41.68 -5.86 11.44
C SER A 229 40.40 -6.16 10.68
N PHE A 230 40.33 -7.32 10.03
CA PHE A 230 39.13 -7.78 9.35
C PHE A 230 38.16 -8.54 10.27
N LEU A 231 38.64 -9.09 11.39
CA LEU A 231 37.82 -9.88 12.31
C LEU A 231 37.13 -9.02 13.36
N ILE A 232 37.82 -8.00 13.90
CA ILE A 232 37.26 -7.11 14.93
C ILE A 232 35.97 -6.43 14.47
N PRO A 233 35.89 -5.86 13.24
CA PRO A 233 34.65 -5.28 12.71
C PRO A 233 33.48 -6.26 12.68
N ILE A 234 33.71 -7.53 12.34
CA ILE A 234 32.66 -8.55 12.32
C ILE A 234 32.11 -8.77 13.74
N VAL A 235 32.98 -8.80 14.76
CA VAL A 235 32.54 -8.91 16.16
C VAL A 235 31.67 -7.72 16.56
N VAL A 236 32.11 -6.51 16.24
CA VAL A 236 31.38 -5.27 16.52
C VAL A 236 30.02 -5.27 15.81
N MET A 237 29.98 -5.67 14.54
CA MET A 237 28.75 -5.73 13.73
C MET A 237 27.81 -6.86 14.13
N MET A 238 28.26 -7.87 14.88
CA MET A 238 27.40 -8.92 15.43
C MET A 238 26.31 -8.34 16.35
N ALA A 239 26.51 -7.14 16.90
CA ALA A 239 25.48 -6.45 17.65
C ALA A 239 24.30 -5.98 16.77
N ILE A 240 24.47 -5.80 15.46
CA ILE A 240 23.40 -5.34 14.55
C ILE A 240 22.29 -6.39 14.44
N PRO A 241 22.52 -7.68 14.10
CA PRO A 241 21.44 -8.68 14.12
C PRO A 241 20.73 -8.80 15.47
N LEU A 242 21.43 -8.55 16.57
CA LEU A 242 20.86 -8.61 17.93
C LEU A 242 19.87 -7.47 18.18
N THR A 243 19.94 -6.35 17.45
CA THR A 243 18.91 -5.29 17.54
C THR A 243 17.57 -5.77 17.02
N VAL A 244 17.54 -6.59 15.97
CA VAL A 244 16.31 -7.18 15.41
C VAL A 244 15.61 -8.06 16.46
N ILE A 245 16.38 -8.79 17.27
CA ILE A 245 15.88 -9.58 18.40
C ILE A 245 15.29 -8.69 19.51
N GLY A 246 15.68 -7.42 19.59
CA GLY A 246 15.01 -6.43 20.44
C GLY A 246 13.75 -5.85 19.82
N VAL A 247 13.86 -5.39 18.58
CA VAL A 247 12.80 -4.62 17.90
C VAL A 247 11.59 -5.50 17.61
N MET A 248 11.75 -6.65 16.96
CA MET A 248 10.61 -7.47 16.52
C MET A 248 9.77 -7.99 17.69
N PRO A 249 10.35 -8.64 18.73
CA PRO A 249 9.60 -9.00 19.93
C PRO A 249 9.09 -7.79 20.71
N GLY A 250 9.78 -6.65 20.63
CA GLY A 250 9.34 -5.39 21.23
C GLY A 250 8.02 -4.90 20.65
N PHE A 251 7.89 -4.86 19.31
CA PHE A 251 6.63 -4.54 18.63
C PHE A 251 5.54 -5.56 18.95
N TRP A 252 5.87 -6.85 19.01
CA TRP A 252 4.92 -7.87 19.42
C TRP A 252 4.40 -7.63 20.85
N MET A 253 5.30 -7.40 21.81
CA MET A 253 4.96 -7.11 23.20
C MET A 253 4.17 -5.79 23.33
N LEU A 254 4.54 -4.77 22.56
CA LEU A 254 3.81 -3.51 22.50
C LEU A 254 2.36 -3.73 22.07
N ASN A 255 2.13 -4.50 21.01
CA ASN A 255 0.79 -4.79 20.53
C ASN A 255 -0.03 -5.66 21.48
N MET A 256 0.61 -6.49 22.32
CA MET A 256 -0.09 -7.20 23.39
C MET A 256 -0.57 -6.27 24.51
N VAL A 257 0.14 -5.18 24.79
CA VAL A 257 -0.16 -4.27 25.92
C VAL A 257 -0.96 -3.04 25.49
N SER A 258 -0.73 -2.55 24.28
CA SER A 258 -1.29 -1.32 23.71
C SER A 258 -2.37 -1.59 22.65
N GLY A 259 -2.73 -2.84 22.41
CA GLY A 259 -3.73 -3.22 21.42
C GLY A 259 -5.12 -2.71 21.82
N ASN A 260 -5.50 -1.55 21.31
CA ASN A 260 -6.85 -1.03 21.45
C ASN A 260 -7.76 -1.67 20.39
N VAL A 261 -9.07 -1.64 20.63
CA VAL A 261 -10.06 -2.00 19.62
C VAL A 261 -10.85 -0.75 19.27
N VAL A 262 -10.81 -0.35 18.00
CA VAL A 262 -11.55 0.78 17.46
C VAL A 262 -12.60 0.25 16.49
N SER A 263 -13.87 0.50 16.78
CA SER A 263 -15.00 0.07 15.92
C SER A 263 -15.02 -1.43 15.58
N GLY A 264 -14.58 -2.28 16.52
CA GLY A 264 -14.54 -3.74 16.35
C GLY A 264 -13.28 -4.29 15.66
N TYR A 265 -12.35 -3.42 15.24
CA TYR A 265 -11.06 -3.79 14.65
C TYR A 265 -9.92 -3.50 15.63
N ALA A 266 -8.89 -4.35 15.61
CA ALA A 266 -7.67 -4.10 16.37
C ALA A 266 -6.98 -2.81 15.87
N ASP A 267 -6.34 -2.05 16.75
CA ASP A 267 -5.53 -0.88 16.41
C ASP A 267 -4.08 -1.10 16.85
N PRO A 268 -3.34 -1.98 16.14
CA PRO A 268 -1.95 -2.27 16.48
C PRO A 268 -0.99 -1.20 15.93
N VAL A 269 0.12 -1.01 16.63
CA VAL A 269 1.26 -0.25 16.12
C VAL A 269 2.03 -1.13 15.13
N TYR A 270 1.93 -0.80 13.85
CA TYR A 270 2.58 -1.55 12.78
C TYR A 270 4.08 -1.29 12.70
N PHE A 271 4.81 -2.31 12.26
CA PHE A 271 6.20 -2.13 11.81
C PHE A 271 6.18 -1.50 10.40
N THR A 272 6.35 -0.18 10.34
CA THR A 272 6.30 0.61 9.10
C THR A 272 7.70 0.92 8.55
N ALA A 273 7.76 1.58 7.39
CA ALA A 273 9.01 2.10 6.84
C ALA A 273 9.78 3.01 7.83
N THR A 274 9.07 3.79 8.67
CA THR A 274 9.72 4.65 9.67
C THR A 274 10.38 3.82 10.78
N ALA A 275 9.81 2.66 11.14
CA ALA A 275 10.45 1.70 12.04
C ALA A 275 11.74 1.09 11.45
N MET A 276 11.77 0.81 10.14
CA MET A 276 13.02 0.39 9.47
C MET A 276 14.10 1.47 9.54
N ILE A 277 13.75 2.74 9.34
CA ILE A 277 14.71 3.85 9.49
C ILE A 277 15.29 3.88 10.91
N GLY A 278 14.46 3.67 11.93
CA GLY A 278 14.92 3.52 13.30
C GLY A 278 15.87 2.34 13.50
N MET A 279 15.60 1.17 12.89
CA MET A 279 16.55 0.04 12.88
C MET A 279 17.89 0.36 12.21
N ILE A 280 17.87 1.11 11.11
CA ILE A 280 19.10 1.56 10.42
C ILE A 280 19.89 2.50 11.34
N ALA A 281 19.22 3.46 12.00
CA ALA A 281 19.85 4.36 12.96
C ALA A 281 20.46 3.60 14.16
N LEU A 282 19.76 2.58 14.66
CA LEU A 282 20.25 1.70 15.73
C LEU A 282 21.54 0.99 15.35
N ALA A 283 21.66 0.50 14.11
CA ALA A 283 22.88 -0.15 13.68
C ALA A 283 24.12 0.77 13.85
N GLY A 284 23.98 2.06 13.55
CA GLY A 284 25.02 3.07 13.77
C GLY A 284 25.32 3.33 15.26
N ILE A 285 24.29 3.49 16.09
CA ILE A 285 24.47 3.75 17.53
C ILE A 285 25.14 2.55 18.22
N VAL A 286 24.64 1.34 17.94
CA VAL A 286 25.11 0.11 18.57
C VAL A 286 26.52 -0.24 18.12
N THR A 287 26.86 -0.01 16.86
CA THR A 287 28.23 -0.19 16.37
C THR A 287 29.19 0.80 17.02
N ARG A 288 28.79 2.06 17.23
CA ARG A 288 29.58 3.07 17.95
C ARG A 288 29.87 2.66 19.40
N ASP A 289 28.88 2.15 20.12
CA ASP A 289 29.09 1.72 21.52
C ASP A 289 29.97 0.46 21.58
N SER A 290 29.75 -0.47 20.66
CA SER A 290 30.49 -1.74 20.56
C SER A 290 31.96 -1.53 20.17
N ILE A 291 32.25 -0.65 19.19
CA ILE A 291 33.64 -0.40 18.75
C ILE A 291 34.46 0.21 19.88
N ILE A 292 33.90 1.16 20.63
CA ILE A 292 34.67 1.77 21.72
C ILE A 292 34.90 0.74 22.85
N LEU A 293 33.94 -0.12 23.15
CA LEU A 293 34.17 -1.20 24.12
C LEU A 293 35.30 -2.12 23.69
N VAL A 294 35.34 -2.55 22.42
CA VAL A 294 36.40 -3.41 21.89
C VAL A 294 37.75 -2.69 21.85
N ASP A 295 37.78 -1.40 21.50
CA ASP A 295 39.01 -0.61 21.48
C ASP A 295 39.63 -0.47 22.88
N PHE A 296 38.81 -0.27 23.93
CA PHE A 296 39.28 -0.31 25.32
C PHE A 296 39.84 -1.68 25.71
N ILE A 297 39.23 -2.78 25.22
CA ILE A 297 39.75 -4.14 25.46
C ILE A 297 41.11 -4.32 24.79
N GLU A 298 41.24 -3.98 23.50
CA GLU A 298 42.51 -4.02 22.76
C GLU A 298 43.60 -3.19 23.43
N LEU A 299 43.26 -1.97 23.88
CA LEU A 299 44.21 -1.10 24.59
C LEU A 299 44.69 -1.74 25.90
N ALA A 300 43.79 -2.34 26.68
CA ALA A 300 44.16 -3.02 27.93
C ALA A 300 45.01 -4.27 27.68
N VAL A 301 44.73 -5.03 26.62
CA VAL A 301 45.55 -6.19 26.19
C VAL A 301 46.94 -5.73 25.72
N ARG A 302 47.04 -4.65 24.95
CA ARG A 302 48.32 -4.06 24.52
C ARG A 302 49.18 -3.57 25.68
N HIS A 303 48.56 -3.14 26.78
CA HIS A 303 49.25 -2.83 28.03
C HIS A 303 49.64 -4.07 28.85
N GLY A 304 49.56 -5.28 28.26
CA GLY A 304 50.01 -6.53 28.87
C GLY A 304 49.02 -7.12 29.88
N ARG A 305 47.77 -6.65 29.95
CA ARG A 305 46.79 -7.25 30.84
C ARG A 305 46.26 -8.57 30.27
N PRO A 306 46.02 -9.59 31.12
CA PRO A 306 45.43 -10.84 30.66
C PRO A 306 44.03 -10.57 30.11
N LEU A 307 43.69 -11.25 29.01
CA LEU A 307 42.49 -11.02 28.20
C LEU A 307 41.20 -10.92 29.05
N PHE A 308 41.03 -11.80 30.03
CA PHE A 308 39.85 -11.79 30.90
C PHE A 308 39.78 -10.55 31.80
N ALA A 309 40.92 -10.13 32.38
CA ALA A 309 40.98 -8.94 33.21
C ALA A 309 40.77 -7.65 32.38
N ALA A 310 41.34 -7.61 31.18
CA ALA A 310 41.13 -6.52 30.23
C ALA A 310 39.65 -6.35 29.87
N ILE A 311 38.95 -7.46 29.59
CA ILE A 311 37.51 -7.45 29.33
C ILE A 311 36.72 -6.93 30.53
N LEU A 312 37.02 -7.42 31.73
CA LEU A 312 36.28 -7.04 32.94
C LEU A 312 36.44 -5.55 33.24
N GLU A 313 37.66 -5.03 33.19
CA GLU A 313 37.96 -3.62 33.43
C GLU A 313 37.31 -2.72 32.39
N SER A 314 37.44 -3.04 31.11
CA SER A 314 36.85 -2.25 30.03
C SER A 314 35.33 -2.20 30.12
N ARG A 315 34.67 -3.29 30.55
CA ARG A 315 33.22 -3.28 30.82
C ARG A 315 32.86 -2.32 31.95
N VAL A 316 33.58 -2.33 33.06
CA VAL A 316 33.29 -1.47 34.22
C VAL A 316 33.45 0.01 33.86
N VAL A 317 34.51 0.36 33.14
CA VAL A 317 34.78 1.75 32.73
C VAL A 317 33.74 2.24 31.71
N ARG A 318 33.29 1.37 30.81
CA ARG A 318 32.35 1.73 29.73
C ARG A 318 30.88 1.64 30.12
N LEU A 319 30.53 0.94 31.21
CA LEU A 319 29.15 0.77 31.64
C LEU A 319 28.42 2.11 31.83
N ARG A 320 29.01 3.04 32.60
CA ARG A 320 28.37 4.35 32.85
C ARG A 320 28.19 5.17 31.57
N PRO A 321 29.22 5.38 30.73
CA PRO A 321 29.05 6.07 29.46
C PRO A 321 27.99 5.43 28.55
N ILE A 322 27.99 4.11 28.39
CA ILE A 322 27.04 3.39 27.52
C ILE A 322 25.60 3.53 28.04
N LEU A 323 25.39 3.41 29.35
CA LEU A 323 24.06 3.61 29.93
C LEU A 323 23.56 5.05 29.75
N LEU A 324 24.47 6.04 29.81
CA LEU A 324 24.11 7.45 29.59
C LEU A 324 23.73 7.73 28.13
N THR A 325 24.48 7.18 27.16
CA THR A 325 24.16 7.34 25.73
C THR A 325 22.85 6.64 25.37
N ALA A 326 22.69 5.37 25.77
CA ALA A 326 21.48 4.61 25.55
C ALA A 326 20.27 5.25 26.24
N GLY A 327 20.42 5.67 27.50
CA GLY A 327 19.38 6.32 28.28
C GLY A 327 18.94 7.65 27.67
N ALA A 328 19.88 8.50 27.24
CA ALA A 328 19.56 9.77 26.58
C ALA A 328 18.79 9.55 25.27
N ALA A 329 19.24 8.61 24.43
CA ALA A 329 18.57 8.30 23.17
C ALA A 329 17.18 7.67 23.37
N LEU A 330 17.03 6.80 24.38
CA LEU A 330 15.75 6.21 24.75
C LEU A 330 14.76 7.29 25.21
N LEU A 331 15.16 8.14 26.15
CA LEU A 331 14.33 9.25 26.64
C LEU A 331 13.96 10.23 25.51
N SER A 332 14.90 10.50 24.60
CA SER A 332 14.65 11.32 23.40
C SER A 332 13.65 10.69 22.43
N SER A 333 13.50 9.38 22.45
CA SER A 333 12.60 8.66 21.53
C SER A 333 11.16 8.61 22.04
N ILE A 334 10.91 8.87 23.33
CA ILE A 334 9.57 8.84 23.93
C ILE A 334 8.61 9.82 23.25
N PRO A 335 8.93 11.11 23.04
CA PRO A 335 8.00 12.04 22.38
C PRO A 335 7.61 11.62 20.96
N ILE A 336 8.53 10.94 20.25
CA ILE A 336 8.31 10.45 18.89
C ILE A 336 7.23 9.37 18.86
N THR A 337 7.08 8.58 19.94
CA THR A 337 6.07 7.51 20.01
C THR A 337 4.63 8.01 19.96
N PHE A 338 4.39 9.27 20.32
CA PHE A 338 3.05 9.89 20.28
C PHE A 338 2.66 10.41 18.89
N ASP A 339 3.61 10.46 17.94
CA ASP A 339 3.33 10.92 16.59
C ASP A 339 2.74 9.78 15.72
N PRO A 340 1.59 9.97 15.05
CA PRO A 340 0.97 8.91 14.24
C PRO A 340 1.85 8.38 13.11
N ILE A 341 2.76 9.19 12.56
CA ILE A 341 3.58 8.85 11.39
C ILE A 341 4.93 8.27 11.83
N PHE A 342 5.55 8.87 12.85
CA PHE A 342 6.88 8.52 13.34
C PHE A 342 6.88 7.56 14.54
N SER A 343 5.71 7.17 15.07
CA SER A 343 5.60 6.24 16.21
C SER A 343 6.44 4.98 16.03
N GLY A 344 6.41 4.37 14.84
CA GLY A 344 7.21 3.18 14.51
C GLY A 344 8.73 3.41 14.66
N LEU A 345 9.23 4.58 14.25
CA LEU A 345 10.63 4.98 14.47
C LEU A 345 10.94 5.04 15.97
N GLY A 346 10.10 5.72 16.76
CA GLY A 346 10.29 5.86 18.20
C GLY A 346 10.32 4.51 18.93
N TRP A 347 9.35 3.64 18.66
CA TRP A 347 9.27 2.32 19.28
C TRP A 347 10.44 1.41 18.88
N SER A 348 10.85 1.44 17.61
CA SER A 348 12.02 0.67 17.17
C SER A 348 13.28 1.11 17.91
N LEU A 349 13.52 2.41 18.07
CA LEU A 349 14.66 2.94 18.83
C LEU A 349 14.63 2.51 20.29
N ILE A 350 13.48 2.61 20.96
CA ILE A 350 13.35 2.25 22.38
C ILE A 350 13.67 0.76 22.60
N PHE A 351 12.96 -0.14 21.91
CA PHE A 351 13.17 -1.58 22.08
C PHE A 351 14.55 -2.03 21.62
N GLY A 352 15.01 -1.46 20.50
CA GLY A 352 16.34 -1.73 19.97
C GLY A 352 17.45 -1.33 20.92
N LEU A 353 17.41 -0.11 21.49
CA LEU A 353 18.42 0.39 22.44
C LEU A 353 18.44 -0.41 23.74
N ILE A 354 17.27 -0.76 24.30
CA ILE A 354 17.19 -1.54 25.53
C ILE A 354 17.87 -2.90 25.31
N SER A 355 17.46 -3.61 24.26
CA SER A 355 17.98 -4.93 23.92
C SER A 355 19.47 -4.88 23.55
N SER A 356 19.86 -3.94 22.69
CA SER A 356 21.23 -3.79 22.24
C SER A 356 22.19 -3.43 23.36
N THR A 357 21.77 -2.61 24.33
CA THR A 357 22.62 -2.24 25.47
C THR A 357 22.97 -3.47 26.29
N VAL A 358 21.99 -4.34 26.54
CA VAL A 358 22.21 -5.63 27.21
C VAL A 358 23.15 -6.48 26.35
N PHE A 359 22.84 -6.70 25.07
CA PHE A 359 23.67 -7.55 24.23
C PHE A 359 25.09 -7.03 24.02
N THR A 360 25.30 -5.73 23.86
CA THR A 360 26.64 -5.13 23.71
C THR A 360 27.48 -5.33 24.98
N LEU A 361 26.91 -5.22 26.17
CA LEU A 361 27.65 -5.39 27.42
C LEU A 361 27.99 -6.85 27.76
N PHE A 362 27.31 -7.82 27.16
CA PHE A 362 27.48 -9.25 27.45
C PHE A 362 28.00 -10.04 26.25
N VAL A 363 27.31 -9.98 25.11
CA VAL A 363 27.60 -10.78 23.92
C VAL A 363 28.89 -10.34 23.25
N ILE A 364 29.13 -9.03 23.08
CA ILE A 364 30.35 -8.54 22.41
C ILE A 364 31.63 -8.97 23.14
N PRO A 365 31.76 -8.77 24.48
CA PRO A 365 32.89 -9.29 25.23
C PRO A 365 33.09 -10.81 25.11
N VAL A 366 32.01 -11.58 25.15
CA VAL A 366 32.06 -13.05 25.06
C VAL A 366 32.50 -13.49 23.67
N CYS A 367 31.94 -12.90 22.62
CA CYS A 367 32.32 -13.19 21.24
C CYS A 367 33.79 -12.80 20.97
N TYR A 368 34.22 -11.64 21.46
CA TYR A 368 35.62 -11.21 21.37
C TYR A 368 36.55 -12.19 22.10
N TRP A 369 36.20 -12.59 23.33
CA TRP A 369 36.97 -13.58 24.09
C TRP A 369 37.07 -14.92 23.36
N LEU A 370 35.96 -15.46 22.85
CA LEU A 370 35.93 -16.74 22.12
C LEU A 370 36.81 -16.71 20.87
N LEU A 371 36.86 -15.59 20.15
CA LEU A 371 37.67 -15.45 18.94
C LEU A 371 39.16 -15.34 19.26
N LYS A 372 39.55 -14.52 20.25
CA LYS A 372 40.95 -14.39 20.65
C LYS A 372 41.48 -15.62 21.38
N ALA A 373 40.65 -16.29 22.19
CA ALA A 373 41.02 -17.54 22.86
C ALA A 373 41.24 -18.72 21.90
N ARG A 374 40.67 -18.66 20.68
CA ARG A 374 40.88 -19.64 19.59
C ARG A 374 41.94 -19.20 18.57
N GLY A 375 42.51 -18.00 18.70
CA GLY A 375 43.52 -17.46 17.80
C GLY A 375 44.94 -17.95 18.12
N PRO A 376 45.88 -17.89 17.17
CA PRO A 376 47.26 -18.37 17.32
C PRO A 376 48.08 -17.66 18.41
N GLU A 377 47.61 -16.53 18.95
CA GLU A 377 48.22 -15.81 20.08
C GLU A 377 47.98 -16.48 21.45
N ALA A 378 47.07 -17.45 21.56
CA ALA A 378 46.80 -18.16 22.81
C ALA A 378 47.86 -19.23 23.16
N GLN A 379 48.84 -19.47 22.29
CA GLN A 379 49.87 -20.51 22.43
C GLN A 379 51.27 -19.99 22.82
N ASN A 380 51.45 -18.68 23.03
CA ASN A 380 52.73 -18.11 23.47
C ASN A 380 52.65 -17.48 24.86
#